data_AF-A0A4W3H6B1-F1
#
_entry.id   AF-A0A4W3H6B1-F1
#
_cell.length_a   1.000
_cell.length_b   1.000
_cell.length_c   1.000
_cell.angle_alpha   90.00
_cell.angle_beta   90.00
_cell.angle_gamma   90.00
#
_symmetry.space_group_name_H-M   'P 1'
#
loop_
_entity.id
_entity.type
_entity.pdbx_description
1 polymer ?
#
loop_
_entity_poly.entity_id
_entity_poly.type
_entity_poly.pdbx_seq_one_letter_code
_entity_poly.pdbx_strand_id
1 'polypeptide(L)'
;MITMPGDGYRGKTSPHTPNERFEGATVLKALTYGYEGRIPLLGARLFYDASEKARKIVQSYFMLNSTLYFSYTHLVCRSAIAGQPRTHTPPP
;
A
#
# COMPACT_ATOMS: atom_id res chain seq x y z
N MET A 1 2.71 -5.31 14.20
CA MET A 1 2.47 -5.46 12.75
C MET A 1 2.21 -4.08 12.16
N ILE A 2 2.96 -3.65 11.13
CA ILE A 2 2.66 -2.39 10.43
C ILE A 2 1.43 -2.54 9.54
N THR A 3 1.25 -3.73 8.98
CA THR A 3 0.14 -4.03 8.09
C THR A 3 -1.15 -4.30 8.86
N MET A 4 -2.30 -3.85 8.36
CA MET A 4 -3.61 -4.25 8.88
C MET A 4 -4.56 -4.62 7.74
N PRO A 5 -5.50 -5.55 7.95
CA PRO A 5 -6.52 -5.84 6.95
C PRO A 5 -7.39 -4.61 6.69
N GLY A 6 -7.52 -4.21 5.42
CA GLY A 6 -8.49 -3.17 5.03
C GLY A 6 -8.28 -1.80 5.68
N ASP A 7 -7.07 -1.44 6.13
CA ASP A 7 -6.71 -0.15 6.74
C ASP A 7 -6.71 1.03 5.76
N GLY A 8 -7.56 0.91 4.74
CA GLY A 8 -7.51 1.65 3.50
C GLY A 8 -8.80 2.02 2.83
N TYR A 9 -9.84 1.24 3.09
CA TYR A 9 -11.18 1.50 2.59
C TYR A 9 -12.16 1.57 3.77
N ARG A 10 -11.78 2.27 4.84
CA ARG A 10 -12.59 2.42 6.07
C ARG A 10 -12.95 1.05 6.69
N GLY A 11 -11.99 0.15 6.78
CA GLY A 11 -12.22 -1.21 7.29
C GLY A 11 -12.93 -2.13 6.30
N LYS A 12 -13.34 -1.64 5.12
CA LYS A 12 -13.71 -2.51 4.01
C LYS A 12 -12.43 -3.12 3.46
N THR A 13 -12.33 -4.43 3.44
CA THR A 13 -11.43 -5.07 2.49
C THR A 13 -12.01 -4.77 1.10
N SER A 14 -11.20 -4.26 0.18
CA SER A 14 -11.54 -4.28 -1.25
C SER A 14 -10.83 -5.48 -1.88
N PRO A 15 -11.34 -6.71 -1.68
CA PRO A 15 -10.81 -7.84 -2.42
C PRO A 15 -11.18 -7.61 -3.89
N HIS A 16 -10.18 -7.30 -4.71
CA HIS A 16 -10.37 -7.25 -6.17
C HIS A 16 -10.84 -8.61 -6.70
N THR A 17 -10.53 -9.70 -5.98
CA THR A 17 -11.11 -11.03 -6.15
C THR A 17 -11.38 -11.69 -4.80
N PRO A 18 -12.39 -12.58 -4.68
CA PRO A 18 -12.70 -13.28 -3.42
C PRO A 18 -11.58 -14.21 -2.91
N ASN A 19 -10.55 -14.45 -3.73
CA ASN A 19 -9.45 -15.37 -3.45
C ASN A 19 -8.17 -14.65 -2.96
N GLU A 20 -8.26 -13.35 -2.63
CA GLU A 20 -7.11 -12.54 -2.22
C GLU A 20 -7.27 -11.99 -0.80
N ARG A 21 -6.20 -12.08 -0.01
CA ARG A 21 -6.03 -11.29 1.23
C ARG A 21 -5.30 -9.99 0.91
N PHE A 22 -5.74 -8.93 1.57
CA PHE A 22 -5.18 -7.59 1.41
C PHE A 22 -4.79 -7.02 2.78
N GLU A 23 -3.50 -6.73 2.94
CA GLU A 23 -3.01 -6.00 4.10
C GLU A 23 -2.21 -4.80 3.64
N GLY A 24 -2.44 -3.67 4.30
CA GLY A 24 -1.84 -2.41 3.90
C GLY A 24 -1.03 -1.76 5.01
N ALA A 25 -0.06 -0.94 4.63
CA ALA A 25 0.63 -0.04 5.55
C ALA A 25 0.60 1.39 4.99
N THR A 26 0.31 2.37 5.86
CA THR A 26 0.39 3.80 5.51
C THR A 26 1.79 4.36 5.74
N VAL A 27 2.17 5.39 4.97
CA VAL A 27 3.48 6.06 5.12
C VAL A 27 3.69 6.58 6.54
N LEU A 28 2.66 7.21 7.12
CA LEU A 28 2.73 7.74 8.48
C LEU A 28 3.02 6.62 9.50
N LYS A 29 2.26 5.52 9.45
CA LYS A 29 2.43 4.41 10.40
C LYS A 29 3.79 3.73 10.24
N ALA A 30 4.26 3.56 9.00
CA ALA A 30 5.59 3.03 8.74
C ALA A 30 6.68 3.93 9.33
N LEU A 31 6.62 5.25 9.14
CA LEU A 31 7.59 6.19 9.72
C LEU A 31 7.54 6.21 11.25
N THR A 32 6.35 6.25 11.84
CA THR A 32 6.17 6.18 13.30
C THR A 32 6.81 4.92 13.86
N TYR A 33 6.51 3.75 13.28
CA TYR A 33 7.06 2.48 13.78
C TYR A 33 8.55 2.33 13.49
N GLY A 34 9.05 2.93 12.41
CA GLY A 34 10.48 3.01 12.12
C GLY A 34 11.23 3.85 13.16
N TYR A 35 10.65 4.99 13.55
CA TYR A 35 11.21 5.85 14.60
C TYR A 35 11.17 5.19 15.99
N GLU A 36 10.11 4.45 16.28
CA GLU A 36 9.98 3.63 17.51
C GLU A 36 10.88 2.37 17.51
N GLY A 37 11.63 2.10 16.43
CA GLY A 37 12.48 0.92 16.31
C GLY A 37 11.72 -0.41 16.14
N ARG A 38 10.41 -0.35 15.87
CA ARG A 38 9.56 -1.54 15.67
C ARG A 38 9.72 -2.16 14.28
N ILE A 39 10.22 -1.39 13.32
CA ILE A 39 10.63 -1.84 11.99
C ILE A 39 11.94 -1.16 11.57
N PRO A 40 12.69 -1.70 10.58
CA PRO A 40 13.88 -1.02 10.08
C PRO A 40 13.55 0.37 9.53
N LEU A 41 14.17 1.41 10.10
CA LEU A 41 13.97 2.81 9.69
C LEU A 41 14.27 3.02 8.20
N LEU A 42 15.27 2.31 7.66
CA LEU A 42 15.61 2.35 6.24
C LEU A 42 14.42 1.96 5.35
N GLY A 43 13.70 0.89 5.71
CA GLY A 43 12.51 0.44 4.96
C GLY A 43 11.37 1.46 5.03
N ALA A 44 11.13 2.02 6.21
CA ALA A 44 10.15 3.09 6.39
C ALA A 44 10.49 4.33 5.55
N ARG A 45 11.77 4.70 5.50
CA ARG A 45 12.25 5.83 4.72
C ARG A 45 12.12 5.61 3.21
N LEU A 46 12.49 4.43 2.72
CA LEU A 46 12.31 4.07 1.31
C LEU A 46 10.84 4.18 0.88
N PHE A 47 9.90 3.74 1.73
CA PHE A 47 8.48 3.86 1.44
C PHE A 47 8.01 5.34 1.38
N TYR A 48 8.50 6.18 2.29
CA TYR A 48 8.26 7.62 2.24
C TYR A 48 8.81 8.26 0.96
N ASP A 49 10.07 7.98 0.62
CA ASP A 49 10.73 8.58 -0.55
C ASP A 49 10.06 8.14 -1.87
N ALA A 50 9.65 6.88 -1.97
CA ALA A 50 8.88 6.37 -3.12
C ALA A 50 7.53 7.08 -3.27
N SER A 51 6.84 7.31 -2.15
CA SER A 51 5.55 8.02 -2.13
C SER A 51 5.74 9.47 -2.59
N GLU A 52 6.73 10.18 -2.03
CA GLU A 52 7.06 11.56 -2.44
C GLU A 52 7.46 11.67 -3.91
N LYS A 53 8.18 10.68 -4.44
CA LYS A 53 8.48 10.62 -5.88
C LYS A 53 7.21 10.50 -6.71
N ALA A 54 6.26 9.65 -6.31
CA ALA A 54 4.97 9.54 -6.99
C ALA A 54 4.19 10.86 -6.96
N ARG A 55 4.13 11.55 -5.82
CA ARG A 55 3.51 12.89 -5.71
C ARG A 55 4.10 13.88 -6.71
N LYS A 56 5.44 13.96 -6.80
CA LYS A 56 6.14 14.85 -7.73
C LYS A 56 5.81 14.51 -9.19
N ILE A 57 5.79 13.23 -9.54
CA ILE A 57 5.42 12.77 -10.89
C ILE A 57 4.00 13.18 -11.23
N VAL A 58 3.02 12.93 -10.34
CA VAL A 58 1.61 13.29 -10.57
C VAL A 58 1.46 14.81 -10.73
N GLN A 59 2.07 15.60 -9.84
CA GLN A 59 2.05 17.06 -9.95
C GLN A 59 2.62 17.56 -11.28
N SER A 60 3.75 17.01 -11.70
CA SER A 60 4.39 17.38 -12.97
C SER A 60 3.55 16.97 -14.17
N TYR A 61 3.00 15.75 -14.15
CA TYR A 61 2.22 15.21 -15.27
C TYR A 61 0.95 16.03 -15.54
N PHE A 62 0.26 16.45 -14.47
CA PHE A 62 -0.94 17.28 -14.58
C PHE A 62 -0.67 18.79 -14.51
N MET A 63 0.60 19.22 -14.51
CA MET A 63 1.01 20.63 -14.46
C MET A 63 0.33 21.42 -13.32
N LEU A 64 0.23 20.80 -12.14
CA LEU A 64 -0.46 21.40 -11.00
C LEU A 64 0.39 22.52 -10.39
N ASN A 65 -0.22 23.69 -10.22
CA ASN A 65 0.39 24.83 -9.53
C ASN A 65 0.28 24.76 -7.99
N SER A 66 -0.36 23.71 -7.48
CA SER A 66 -0.57 23.48 -6.04
C SER A 66 0.14 22.21 -5.58
N THR A 67 0.55 22.19 -4.31
CA THR A 67 1.07 20.97 -3.67
C THR A 67 -0.06 19.97 -3.46
N LEU A 68 0.12 18.76 -3.97
CA LEU A 68 -0.74 17.63 -3.61
C LEU A 68 -0.37 17.14 -2.21
N TYR A 69 -1.38 16.83 -1.41
CA TYR A 69 -1.20 16.15 -0.15
C TYR A 69 -1.71 14.73 -0.28
N PHE A 70 -1.03 13.80 0.38
CA PHE A 70 -1.56 12.45 0.50
C PHE A 70 -2.80 12.50 1.38
N SER A 71 -3.97 12.36 0.77
CA SER A 71 -5.18 11.99 1.52
C SER A 71 -4.99 10.60 2.13
N TYR A 72 -4.34 9.72 1.38
CA TYR A 72 -4.09 8.35 1.80
C TYR A 72 -3.02 7.67 0.90
N THR A 73 -2.17 6.83 1.49
CA THR A 73 -1.12 6.04 0.82
C THR A 73 -1.12 4.64 1.39
N HIS A 74 -0.96 3.62 0.53
CA HIS A 74 -0.94 2.23 0.98
C HIS A 74 0.08 1.41 0.22
N LEU A 75 0.99 0.79 0.97
CA LEU A 75 1.78 -0.33 0.50
C LEU A 75 1.02 -1.61 0.81
N VAL A 76 0.70 -2.39 -0.21
CA VAL A 76 -0.25 -3.50 -0.09
C VAL A 76 0.45 -4.82 -0.36
N CYS A 77 0.21 -5.80 0.51
CA CYS A 77 0.58 -7.18 0.25
C CYS A 77 -0.67 -7.93 -0.22
N ARG A 78 -0.61 -8.47 -1.45
CA ARG A 78 -1.64 -9.32 -2.02
C ARG A 78 -1.16 -10.76 -1.94
N SER A 79 -1.95 -11.62 -1.33
CA SER A 79 -1.64 -13.05 -1.21
C SER A 79 -2.87 -13.88 -1.55
N ALA A 80 -2.66 -14.97 -2.27
CA ALA A 80 -3.72 -15.95 -2.52
C ALA A 80 -4.14 -16.60 -1.20
N ILE A 81 -5.44 -16.83 -1.01
CA ILE A 81 -5.95 -17.61 0.11
C ILE A 81 -5.51 -19.07 -0.07
N ALA A 82 -4.85 -19.64 0.94
CA ALA A 82 -4.38 -21.02 0.90
C ALA A 82 -5.58 -21.98 0.81
N GLY A 83 -5.53 -22.93 -0.13
CA GLY A 83 -6.57 -23.95 -0.32
C GLY A 83 -7.62 -23.64 -1.39
N GLN A 84 -7.58 -22.46 -2.02
CA GLN A 84 -8.49 -22.12 -3.13
C GLN A 84 -7.84 -22.42 -4.50
N PRO A 85 -8.52 -23.11 -5.43
CA PRO A 85 -7.95 -23.40 -6.75
C PRO A 85 -7.58 -22.11 -7.49
N ARG A 86 -6.33 -22.02 -7.97
CA ARG A 86 -5.97 -21.04 -8.98
C ARG A 86 -6.71 -21.44 -10.25
N THR A 87 -7.85 -20.81 -10.56
CA THR A 87 -8.52 -20.98 -11.85
C THR A 87 -7.67 -20.28 -12.93
N HIS A 88 -6.56 -20.92 -13.29
CA HIS A 88 -5.79 -20.66 -14.49
C HIS A 88 -5.60 -21.99 -15.20
N THR A 89 -6.70 -22.57 -15.65
CA THR A 89 -6.68 -23.46 -16.82
C THR A 89 -6.71 -22.54 -18.04
N PRO A 90 -5.62 -22.39 -18.82
CA PRO A 90 -5.72 -21.74 -20.12
C PRO A 90 -6.72 -22.52 -20.99
N PRO A 91 -7.52 -21.85 -21.83
CA PRO A 91 -8.38 -22.54 -22.79
C PRO A 91 -7.51 -23.34 -23.78
N PRO A 92 -8.06 -24.44 -24.36
CA PRO A 92 -7.35 -25.29 -25.30
C PRO A 92 -6.87 -24.54 -26.55
#